data_AF-S9SYF4-F1
#
_entry.id   AF-S9SYF4-F1
#
_cell.length_a   1.000
_cell.length_b   1.000
_cell.length_c   1.000
_cell.angle_alpha   90.00
_cell.angle_beta   90.00
_cell.angle_gamma   90.00
#
_symmetry.space_group_name_H-M   'P 1'
#
loop_
_entity.id
_entity.type
_entity.pdbx_description
1 polymer ?
#
loop_
_entity_poly.entity_id
_entity_poly.type
_entity_poly.pdbx_seq_one_letter_code
_entity_poly.pdbx_strand_id
1 'polypeptide(L)' 'VYAIEEEMTLKPVDFFIRRTGALFFNIQWVRDWKQPVIAYMASAFGWTEEQRNQYAAELDIALHQAVVPQVEAN' A
#
# COMPACT_ATOMS: atom_id res chain seq x y z
N VAL A 1 4.64 1.27 12.87
CA VAL A 1 4.35 2.06 14.09
C VAL A 1 4.69 3.51 13.86
N TYR A 2 5.97 3.93 13.88
CA TYR A 2 6.37 5.34 13.67
C TYR A 2 5.67 6.06 12.50
N ALA A 3 5.64 5.44 11.32
CA ALA A 3 4.99 6.04 10.15
C ALA A 3 3.49 6.38 10.37
N ILE A 4 2.78 5.58 11.16
CA ILE A 4 1.37 5.80 11.51
C ILE A 4 1.25 6.96 12.49
N GLU A 5 2.07 6.96 13.53
CA GLU A 5 1.95 7.88 14.68
C GLU A 5 2.50 9.27 14.36
N GLU A 6 3.61 9.34 13.63
CA GLU A 6 4.41 10.58 13.49
C GLU A 6 4.47 11.08 12.04
N GLU A 7 4.13 10.25 11.06
CA GLU A 7 4.23 10.61 9.64
C GLU A 7 2.89 10.60 8.91
N MET A 8 1.77 10.59 9.66
CA MET A 8 0.41 10.60 9.12
C MET A 8 0.15 9.54 8.05
N THR A 9 0.68 8.33 8.24
CA THR A 9 0.43 7.19 7.34
C THR A 9 -0.93 6.60 7.67
N LEU A 10 -1.91 6.79 6.78
CA LEU A 10 -3.30 6.36 6.99
C LEU A 10 -3.69 5.18 6.09
N LYS A 11 -2.96 4.94 5.00
CA LYS A 11 -3.19 3.84 4.06
C LYS A 11 -1.92 3.06 3.73
N PRO A 12 -2.02 1.81 3.25
CA PRO A 12 -0.85 1.00 2.87
C PRO A 12 0.01 1.68 1.80
N VAL A 13 -0.63 2.37 0.84
CA VAL A 13 0.08 3.13 -0.20
C VAL A 13 0.92 4.27 0.36
N ASP A 14 0.51 4.88 1.48
CA ASP A 14 1.28 5.94 2.14
C ASP A 14 2.60 5.38 2.64
N PHE A 15 2.55 4.18 3.24
CA PHE A 15 3.72 3.51 3.78
C PHE A 15 4.65 3.01 2.65
N PHE A 16 4.12 2.19 1.74
CA PHE A 16 4.93 1.52 0.73
C PHE A 16 5.40 2.44 -0.41
N ILE A 17 4.68 3.53 -0.68
CA ILE A 17 5.03 4.47 -1.76
C ILE A 17 5.69 5.72 -1.18
N ARG A 18 5.06 6.38 -0.21
CA ARG A 18 5.44 7.75 0.20
C ARG A 18 6.42 7.83 1.37
N ARG A 19 6.45 6.83 2.28
CA ARG A 19 7.37 6.82 3.43
C ARG A 19 8.61 5.98 3.20
N THR A 20 8.45 4.84 2.52
CA THR A 20 9.58 3.93 2.24
C THR A 20 10.10 4.02 0.80
N GLY A 21 9.26 4.46 -0.15
CA GLY A 21 9.59 4.35 -1.59
C GLY A 21 9.73 2.91 -2.08
N ALA A 22 9.37 1.92 -1.27
CA ALA A 22 9.62 0.51 -1.53
C ALA A 22 8.94 0.01 -2.80
N LEU A 23 7.78 0.56 -3.16
CA LEU A 23 7.12 0.17 -4.42
C LEU A 23 8.01 0.43 -5.65
N PHE A 24 8.82 1.48 -5.64
CA PHE A 24 9.70 1.83 -6.76
C PHE A 24 11.08 1.17 -6.67
N PHE A 25 11.63 1.06 -5.47
CA PHE A 25 13.04 0.69 -5.28
C PHE A 25 13.24 -0.70 -4.65
N ASN A 26 12.18 -1.31 -4.12
CA ASN A 26 12.20 -2.64 -3.51
C ASN A 26 10.82 -3.34 -3.60
N ILE A 27 10.33 -3.51 -4.82
CA ILE A 27 8.95 -3.99 -5.06
C ILE A 27 8.71 -5.42 -4.51
N GLN A 28 9.76 -6.24 -4.43
CA GLN A 28 9.65 -7.58 -3.85
C GLN A 28 9.31 -7.52 -2.36
N TRP A 29 9.92 -6.59 -1.61
CA TRP A 29 9.58 -6.39 -0.20
C TRP A 29 8.12 -5.98 -0.01
N VAL A 30 7.57 -5.15 -0.92
CA VAL A 30 6.14 -4.83 -0.90
C VAL A 30 5.29 -6.09 -1.07
N ARG A 31 5.65 -7.00 -1.99
CA ARG A 31 4.91 -8.25 -2.21
C ARG A 31 4.93 -9.16 -0.99
N ASP A 32 6.09 -9.31 -0.36
CA ASP A 32 6.28 -10.18 0.80
C ASP A 32 5.52 -9.64 2.03
N TRP A 33 5.49 -8.31 2.20
CA TRP A 33 4.93 -7.66 3.39
C TRP A 33 3.55 -7.03 3.19
N LYS A 34 2.96 -7.11 1.99
CA LYS A 34 1.64 -6.53 1.67
C LYS A 34 0.59 -6.95 2.70
N GLN A 35 0.39 -8.26 2.86
CA GLN A 35 -0.69 -8.79 3.69
C GLN A 35 -0.47 -8.53 5.19
N PRO A 36 0.71 -8.80 5.77
CA PRO A 36 0.95 -8.50 7.18
C PRO A 36 0.78 -7.02 7.53
N VAL A 37 1.27 -6.10 6.68
CA VAL A 37 1.15 -4.66 6.92
C VAL A 37 -0.30 -4.20 6.84
N ILE A 38 -1.06 -4.63 5.82
CA ILE A 38 -2.48 -4.31 5.70
C ILE A 38 -3.26 -4.83 6.91
N ALA A 39 -3.01 -6.07 7.34
CA ALA A 39 -3.66 -6.66 8.50
C ALA A 39 -3.37 -5.86 9.78
N TYR A 40 -2.11 -5.46 9.97
CA TYR A 40 -1.71 -4.63 11.11
C TYR A 40 -2.40 -3.26 11.08
N MET A 41 -2.39 -2.57 9.94
CA MET A 41 -3.04 -1.26 9.81
C MET A 41 -4.55 -1.35 10.01
N ALA A 42 -5.21 -2.39 9.47
CA ALA A 42 -6.63 -2.62 9.69
C ALA A 42 -6.97 -2.78 11.18
N SER A 43 -6.13 -3.53 11.92
CA SER A 43 -6.28 -3.67 13.37
C SER A 43 -6.00 -2.37 14.12
N ALA A 44 -4.96 -1.62 13.74
CA ALA A 44 -4.57 -0.39 14.42
C ALA A 44 -5.60 0.73 14.25
N PHE A 45 -6.24 0.82 13.08
CA PHE A 45 -7.22 1.85 12.75
C PHE A 45 -8.68 1.40 12.88
N GLY A 46 -8.92 0.13 13.19
CA GLY A 46 -10.28 -0.42 13.29
C GLY A 46 -11.04 -0.40 11.96
N TRP A 47 -10.37 -0.71 10.85
CA TRP A 47 -11.00 -0.69 9.52
C TRP A 47 -12.11 -1.72 9.41
N THR A 48 -13.18 -1.35 8.70
CA THR A 48 -14.17 -2.31 8.21
C THR A 48 -13.55 -3.23 7.16
N GLU A 49 -14.21 -4.36 6.90
CA GLU A 49 -13.78 -5.25 5.82
C GLU A 49 -13.79 -4.54 4.45
N GLU A 50 -14.78 -3.67 4.21
CA GLU A 50 -14.87 -2.85 3.00
C GLU A 50 -13.65 -1.92 2.86
N GLN A 51 -13.27 -1.20 3.91
CA GLN A 51 -12.10 -0.32 3.91
C GLN A 51 -10.81 -1.12 3.67
N ARG A 52 -10.65 -2.25 4.36
CA ARG A 52 -9.49 -3.14 4.17
C ARG A 52 -9.38 -3.59 2.72
N ASN A 53 -10.48 -4.03 2.12
CA ASN A 53 -10.52 -4.51 0.74
C ASN A 53 -10.26 -3.37 -0.25
N GLN A 54 -10.82 -2.19 -0.02
CA GLN A 54 -10.58 -1.00 -0.83
C GLN A 54 -9.10 -0.61 -0.82
N TYR A 55 -8.47 -0.52 0.36
CA TYR A 55 -7.07 -0.12 0.47
C TYR A 55 -6.10 -1.19 -0.02
N ALA A 56 -6.46 -2.47 0.08
CA ALA A 56 -5.71 -3.56 -0.55
C ALA A 56 -5.75 -3.44 -2.08
N ALA A 57 -6.94 -3.21 -2.66
CA ALA A 57 -7.12 -3.03 -4.09
C ALA A 57 -6.36 -1.79 -4.61
N GLU A 58 -6.36 -0.70 -3.85
CA GLU A 58 -5.59 0.52 -4.18
C GLU A 58 -4.09 0.21 -4.30
N LEU A 59 -3.51 -0.56 -3.37
CA LEU A 59 -2.11 -0.98 -3.44
C LEU A 59 -1.85 -1.97 -4.59
N ASP A 60 -2.78 -2.87 -4.89
CA ASP A 60 -2.65 -3.82 -6.00
C ASP A 60 -2.68 -3.11 -7.37
N ILE A 61 -3.53 -2.09 -7.53
CA ILE A 61 -3.53 -1.24 -8.72
C ILE A 61 -2.18 -0.55 -8.87
N ALA A 62 -1.63 0.03 -7.79
CA ALA A 62 -0.32 0.67 -7.84
C ALA A 62 0.81 -0.31 -8.18
N LEU A 63 0.79 -1.52 -7.62
CA LEU A 63 1.75 -2.59 -7.94
C LEU A 63 1.68 -3.01 -9.41
N HIS A 64 0.48 -3.11 -9.97
CA HIS A 64 0.28 -3.44 -11.38
C HIS A 64 0.80 -2.31 -12.29
N GLN A 65 0.41 -1.06 -12.01
CA GLN A 65 0.84 0.11 -12.78
C GLN A 65 2.36 0.33 -12.74
N ALA A 66 3.03 -0.09 -11.67
CA ALA A 66 4.49 0.00 -11.56
C ALA A 66 5.25 -0.92 -12.54
N VAL A 67 4.61 -1.99 -13.03
CA VAL A 67 5.25 -3.00 -13.89
C VAL A 67 4.60 -3.13 -15.27
N VAL A 68 3.39 -2.58 -15.44
CA VAL A 68 2.65 -2.60 -16.70
C VAL A 68 2.51 -1.16 -17.21
N PRO A 69 3.19 -0.81 -18.32
CA PRO A 69 3.01 0.48 -18.98
C PRO A 69 1.55 0.73 -19.32
N GLN A 70 1.04 1.92 -19.03
CA GLN A 70 -0.27 2.34 -19.52
C GLN A 70 -0.13 2.65 -21.01
N VAL A 71 -0.91 1.98 -21.85
CA VAL A 71 -1.02 2.33 -23.27
C VAL A 71 -2.08 3.42 -23.36
N GLU A 72 -1.69 4.63 -23.75
CA GLU A 72 -2.66 5.69 -24.03
C GLU A 72 -3.55 5.24 -25.21
N ALA A 73 -4.86 5.31 -25.02
CA ALA A 73 -5.80 5.13 -26.12
C ALA A 73 -5.80 6.42 -26.95
N ASN A 74 -5.30 6.32 -28.18
CA ASN A 74 -5.40 7.38 -29.20
C ASN A 74 -6.86 7.70 -29.55
#